data_AF-A0A1Q7AIU9-F1
#
_entry.id   AF-A0A1Q7AIU9-F1
#
_cell.length_a   1.000
_cell.length_b   1.000
_cell.length_c   1.000
_cell.angle_alpha   90.00
_cell.angle_beta   90.00
_cell.angle_gamma   90.00
#
_symmetry.space_group_name_H-M   'P 1'
#
loop_
_entity.id
_entity.type
_entity.pdbx_description
1 polymer ?
#
loop_
_entity_poly.entity_id
_entity_poly.type
_entity_poly.pdbx_seq_one_letter_code
_entity_poly.pdbx_strand_id
1 'polypeptide(L)'
;MMLRRSFHRVIFDTWNAERFPDAVQFAGNIFETNKTDYDVPTKDMAIVICVRHHTTPFAFNDAMWAKYGKVFSRRMEWVDPTTKEAPTTNIHGRRLTALFAQGLQLAVCNRTTRALVNLIAQQTDAKPEDVRKELTSNTLGPSHFVPAGVVAVTRAQERGYANISIG
;
A
#
# COMPACT_ATOMS: atom_id res chain seq x y z
N MET A 1 31.12 5.81 -6.20
CA MET A 1 29.86 5.03 -6.10
C MET A 1 28.72 5.90 -6.61
N MET A 2 28.42 5.82 -7.90
CA MET A 2 27.41 6.65 -8.57
C MET A 2 26.04 6.13 -8.15
N LEU A 3 25.37 6.82 -7.22
CA LEU A 3 23.95 6.59 -6.92
C LEU A 3 23.19 6.66 -8.25
N ARG A 4 22.67 5.52 -8.73
CA ARG A 4 21.73 5.52 -9.85
C ARG A 4 20.53 6.37 -9.43
N ARG A 5 20.48 7.62 -9.90
CA ARG A 5 19.33 8.49 -9.70
C ARG A 5 18.21 7.95 -10.59
N SER A 6 17.17 7.36 -10.00
CA SER A 6 15.90 7.18 -10.71
C SER A 6 15.43 8.55 -11.20
N PHE A 7 15.22 8.68 -12.52
CA PHE A 7 14.85 9.92 -13.20
C PHE A 7 13.34 10.19 -13.11
N HIS A 8 12.53 9.12 -13.01
CA HIS A 8 11.08 9.24 -12.82
C HIS A 8 10.68 8.76 -11.43
N ARG A 9 10.18 9.68 -10.62
CA ARG A 9 9.83 9.45 -9.22
C ARG A 9 8.39 9.83 -8.99
N VAL A 10 7.58 8.86 -8.61
CA VAL A 10 6.14 9.05 -8.41
C VAL A 10 5.75 8.44 -7.08
N ILE A 11 5.00 9.20 -6.29
CA ILE A 11 4.30 8.70 -5.12
C ILE A 11 2.81 8.80 -5.36
N PHE A 12 2.10 7.69 -5.20
CA PHE A 12 0.65 7.67 -5.15
C PHE A 12 0.22 7.84 -3.69
N ASP A 13 -0.49 8.92 -3.39
CA ASP A 13 -1.14 9.08 -2.09
C ASP A 13 -2.54 8.46 -2.15
N THR A 14 -2.82 7.44 -1.35
CA THR A 14 -4.11 6.71 -1.39
C THR A 14 -4.76 6.69 -0.01
N TRP A 15 -6.07 6.98 0.10
CA TRP A 15 -6.74 7.06 1.40
C TRP A 15 -8.21 6.60 1.47
N ASN A 16 -8.79 6.17 0.35
CA ASN A 16 -10.13 5.66 0.13
C ASN A 16 -10.01 4.29 -0.56
N ALA A 17 -10.58 3.27 0.07
CA ALA A 17 -10.49 1.91 -0.42
C ALA A 17 -11.18 1.72 -1.80
N GLU A 18 -12.25 2.45 -2.08
CA GLU A 18 -13.01 2.33 -3.33
C GLU A 18 -12.18 2.75 -4.56
N ARG A 19 -11.28 3.73 -4.39
CA ARG A 19 -10.45 4.28 -5.48
C ARG A 19 -9.07 3.64 -5.56
N PHE A 20 -8.71 2.77 -4.62
CA PHE A 20 -7.43 2.07 -4.65
C PHE A 20 -7.13 1.30 -5.96
N PRO A 21 -8.10 0.69 -6.67
CA PRO A 21 -7.85 0.08 -7.98
C PRO A 21 -7.25 1.04 -9.01
N ASP A 22 -7.58 2.35 -8.95
CA ASP A 22 -7.05 3.36 -9.85
C ASP A 22 -5.56 3.56 -9.61
N ALA A 23 -5.11 3.57 -8.35
CA ALA A 23 -3.68 3.66 -8.01
C ALA A 23 -2.89 2.45 -8.54
N VAL A 24 -3.45 1.24 -8.42
CA VAL A 24 -2.83 0.02 -8.95
C VAL A 24 -2.76 0.06 -10.48
N GLN A 25 -3.84 0.51 -11.14
CA GLN A 25 -3.85 0.66 -12.60
C GLN A 25 -2.85 1.70 -13.08
N PHE A 26 -2.85 2.88 -12.48
CA PHE A 26 -2.00 3.99 -12.89
C PHE A 26 -0.53 3.72 -12.61
N ALA A 27 -0.18 3.03 -11.51
CA ALA A 27 1.19 2.58 -11.30
C ALA A 27 1.67 1.64 -12.43
N GLY A 28 0.81 0.72 -12.88
CA GLY A 28 1.07 -0.12 -14.04
C GLY A 28 1.26 0.68 -15.33
N ASN A 29 0.39 1.66 -15.59
CA ASN A 29 0.51 2.53 -16.76
C ASN A 29 1.82 3.33 -16.72
N ILE A 30 2.24 3.86 -15.55
CA ILE A 30 3.50 4.60 -15.46
C ILE A 30 4.68 3.69 -15.78
N PHE A 31 4.73 2.47 -15.23
CA PHE A 31 5.80 1.53 -15.58
C PHE A 31 5.79 1.18 -17.06
N GLU A 32 4.63 0.81 -17.61
CA GLU A 32 4.52 0.31 -18.99
C GLU A 32 4.78 1.43 -19.99
N THR A 33 4.04 2.54 -19.92
CA THR A 33 4.17 3.65 -20.88
C THR A 33 5.55 4.27 -20.87
N ASN A 34 6.20 4.44 -19.69
CA ASN A 34 7.58 4.94 -19.66
C ASN A 34 8.55 3.95 -20.35
N LYS A 35 8.32 2.65 -20.21
CA LYS A 35 9.15 1.63 -20.82
C LYS A 35 8.92 1.52 -22.33
N THR A 36 7.67 1.55 -22.81
CA THR A 36 7.34 1.31 -24.22
C THR A 36 7.44 2.56 -25.09
N ASP A 37 7.08 3.73 -24.55
CA ASP A 37 6.88 4.93 -25.36
C ASP A 37 7.97 6.00 -25.11
N TYR A 38 8.71 5.87 -24.00
CA TYR A 38 9.78 6.80 -23.60
C TYR A 38 11.14 6.12 -23.39
N ASP A 39 11.26 4.81 -23.65
CA ASP A 39 12.48 4.00 -23.48
C ASP A 39 13.13 4.10 -22.09
N VAL A 40 12.34 4.40 -21.05
CA VAL A 40 12.86 4.47 -19.67
C VAL A 40 12.69 3.12 -18.99
N PRO A 41 13.78 2.42 -18.62
CA PRO A 41 13.67 1.12 -17.99
C PRO A 41 13.24 1.25 -16.53
N THR A 42 12.57 0.22 -16.00
CA THR A 42 12.02 0.20 -14.62
C THR A 42 13.08 0.49 -13.54
N LYS A 43 14.34 0.10 -13.75
CA LYS A 43 15.47 0.42 -12.85
C LYS A 43 15.74 1.92 -12.66
N ASP A 44 15.29 2.74 -13.62
CA ASP A 44 15.45 4.20 -13.61
C ASP A 44 14.15 4.90 -13.17
N MET A 45 13.16 4.14 -12.71
CA MET A 45 11.93 4.61 -12.08
C MET A 45 11.93 4.32 -10.58
N ALA A 46 11.28 5.19 -9.80
CA ALA A 46 11.00 4.98 -8.40
C ALA A 46 9.53 5.27 -8.14
N ILE A 47 8.71 4.21 -8.12
CA ILE A 47 7.27 4.30 -7.94
C ILE A 47 6.90 3.76 -6.57
N VAL A 48 6.19 4.56 -5.78
CA VAL A 48 5.74 4.23 -4.44
C VAL A 48 4.23 4.40 -4.35
N ILE A 49 3.51 3.41 -3.81
CA ILE A 49 2.14 3.62 -3.36
C ILE A 49 2.15 3.79 -1.84
N CYS A 50 1.74 4.97 -1.37
CA CYS A 50 1.49 5.23 0.03
C CYS A 50 0.09 4.77 0.40
N VAL A 51 0.01 3.67 1.16
CA VAL A 51 -1.24 3.15 1.72
C VAL A 51 -1.46 3.72 3.11
N ARG A 52 -2.40 4.65 3.22
CA ARG A 52 -2.77 5.31 4.48
C ARG A 52 -4.27 5.33 4.66
N HIS A 53 -4.72 5.60 5.89
CA HIS A 53 -6.14 5.67 6.17
C HIS A 53 -6.87 4.38 5.69
N HIS A 54 -7.92 4.48 4.88
CA HIS A 54 -8.72 3.33 4.44
C HIS A 54 -8.02 2.42 3.44
N THR A 55 -6.82 2.73 2.96
CA THR A 55 -6.06 1.82 2.08
C THR A 55 -4.98 1.02 2.80
N THR A 56 -4.68 1.36 4.07
CA THR A 56 -3.61 0.69 4.84
C THR A 56 -3.75 -0.84 4.88
N PRO A 57 -4.95 -1.43 5.05
CA PRO A 57 -5.08 -2.89 5.09
C PRO A 57 -4.68 -3.62 3.81
N PHE A 58 -4.69 -2.94 2.66
CA PHE A 58 -4.22 -3.53 1.40
C PHE A 58 -2.71 -3.79 1.38
N ALA A 59 -1.95 -3.34 2.40
CA ALA A 59 -0.56 -3.73 2.59
C ALA A 59 -0.38 -5.17 3.11
N PHE A 60 -1.40 -5.79 3.69
CA PHE A 60 -1.26 -7.09 4.36
C PHE A 60 -1.59 -8.27 3.43
N ASN A 61 -0.93 -9.41 3.68
CA ASN A 61 -1.10 -10.62 2.88
C ASN A 61 -2.42 -11.37 3.20
N ASP A 62 -2.70 -12.44 2.44
CA ASP A 62 -3.95 -13.20 2.58
C ASP A 62 -4.10 -13.86 3.96
N ALA A 63 -3.01 -14.21 4.65
CA ALA A 63 -3.10 -14.77 6.00
C ALA A 63 -3.72 -13.76 6.98
N MET A 64 -3.39 -12.47 6.84
CA MET A 64 -3.99 -11.41 7.67
C MET A 64 -5.42 -11.11 7.25
N TRP A 65 -5.73 -11.13 5.95
CA TRP A 65 -7.11 -10.95 5.48
C TRP A 65 -8.02 -12.10 5.92
N ALA A 66 -7.53 -13.34 5.95
CA ALA A 66 -8.29 -14.49 6.43
C ALA A 66 -8.65 -14.35 7.92
N LYS A 67 -7.73 -13.81 8.73
CA LYS A 67 -7.93 -13.63 10.18
C LYS A 67 -8.69 -12.35 10.54
N TYR A 68 -8.41 -11.26 9.84
CA TYR A 68 -8.80 -9.90 10.22
C TYR A 68 -9.64 -9.17 9.17
N GLY A 69 -10.05 -9.82 8.08
CA GLY A 69 -10.80 -9.21 6.98
C GLY A 69 -12.02 -8.41 7.42
N LYS A 70 -12.79 -8.91 8.38
CA LYS A 70 -13.93 -8.16 8.98
C LYS A 70 -13.50 -6.87 9.67
N VAL A 71 -12.37 -6.89 10.39
CA VAL A 71 -11.82 -5.72 11.09
C VAL A 71 -11.27 -4.71 10.09
N PHE A 72 -10.58 -5.21 9.06
CA PHE A 72 -10.09 -4.41 7.94
C PHE A 72 -11.24 -3.71 7.23
N SER A 73 -12.25 -4.45 6.76
CA SER A 73 -13.44 -3.89 6.11
C SER A 73 -14.13 -2.82 6.94
N ARG A 74 -14.31 -3.07 8.24
CA ARG A 74 -14.89 -2.05 9.15
C ARG A 74 -14.01 -0.80 9.25
N ARG A 75 -12.69 -0.95 9.37
CA ARG A 75 -11.78 0.20 9.46
C ARG A 75 -11.70 1.00 8.16
N MET A 76 -11.86 0.32 7.03
CA MET A 76 -11.80 0.89 5.69
C MET A 76 -13.13 1.51 5.25
N GLU A 77 -14.22 1.20 5.98
CA GLU A 77 -15.58 1.52 5.56
C GLU A 77 -15.88 0.95 4.16
N TRP A 78 -15.40 -0.26 3.91
CA TRP A 78 -15.37 -0.86 2.58
C TRP A 78 -15.53 -2.38 2.61
N VAL A 79 -16.25 -2.89 1.61
CA VAL A 79 -16.45 -4.31 1.32
C VAL A 79 -16.10 -4.57 -0.14
N ASP A 80 -15.88 -5.83 -0.49
CA ASP A 80 -15.64 -6.21 -1.88
C ASP A 80 -16.82 -5.72 -2.76
N PRO A 81 -16.59 -4.91 -3.81
CA PRO A 81 -17.66 -4.40 -4.64
C PRO A 81 -18.36 -5.49 -5.46
N THR A 82 -17.74 -6.66 -5.67
CA THR A 82 -18.31 -7.81 -6.36
C THR A 82 -19.16 -8.65 -5.42
N THR A 83 -18.64 -9.06 -4.26
CA THR A 83 -19.38 -9.96 -3.35
C THR A 83 -20.29 -9.22 -2.37
N LYS A 84 -20.04 -7.92 -2.13
CA LYS A 84 -20.68 -7.09 -1.10
C LYS A 84 -20.40 -7.57 0.33
N GLU A 85 -19.37 -8.38 0.51
CA GLU A 85 -18.96 -8.94 1.81
C GLU A 85 -17.56 -8.46 2.20
N ALA A 86 -17.23 -8.60 3.49
CA ALA A 86 -15.87 -8.40 3.95
C ALA A 86 -14.96 -9.47 3.33
N PRO A 87 -13.94 -9.10 2.55
CA PRO A 87 -13.06 -10.08 1.93
C PRO A 87 -12.27 -10.88 2.97
N THR A 88 -11.95 -12.12 2.63
CA THR A 88 -11.05 -13.00 3.38
C THR A 88 -9.67 -13.12 2.73
N THR A 89 -9.47 -12.46 1.58
CA THR A 89 -8.20 -12.36 0.86
C THR A 89 -7.96 -10.93 0.42
N ASN A 90 -6.69 -10.56 0.20
CA ASN A 90 -6.37 -9.27 -0.39
C ASN A 90 -6.67 -9.28 -1.89
N ILE A 91 -7.81 -8.71 -2.30
CA ILE A 91 -8.24 -8.69 -3.70
C ILE A 91 -7.26 -7.98 -4.64
N HIS A 92 -6.34 -7.16 -4.11
CA HIS A 92 -5.30 -6.47 -4.88
C HIS A 92 -3.95 -7.19 -4.83
N GLY A 93 -3.79 -8.24 -4.01
CA GLY A 93 -2.52 -8.92 -3.75
C GLY A 93 -1.84 -9.42 -5.02
N ARG A 94 -2.59 -10.03 -5.94
CA ARG A 94 -2.05 -10.50 -7.23
C ARG A 94 -1.52 -9.36 -8.11
N ARG A 95 -2.29 -8.27 -8.24
CA ARG A 95 -1.89 -7.12 -9.08
C ARG A 95 -0.70 -6.36 -8.48
N LEU A 96 -0.71 -6.16 -7.16
CA LEU A 96 0.41 -5.57 -6.44
C LEU A 96 1.68 -6.41 -6.58
N THR A 97 1.57 -7.74 -6.48
CA THR A 97 2.70 -8.66 -6.68
C THR A 97 3.34 -8.51 -8.08
N ALA A 98 2.51 -8.39 -9.12
CA ALA A 98 3.00 -8.14 -10.48
C ALA A 98 3.72 -6.79 -10.60
N LEU A 99 3.29 -5.76 -9.88
CA LEU A 99 3.96 -4.45 -9.86
C LEU A 99 5.24 -4.46 -9.02
N PHE A 100 5.32 -5.26 -7.95
CA PHE A 100 6.55 -5.42 -7.17
C PHE A 100 7.67 -6.02 -8.01
N ALA A 101 7.34 -6.97 -8.90
CA ALA A 101 8.30 -7.51 -9.86
C ALA A 101 8.86 -6.44 -10.83
N GLN A 102 8.17 -5.31 -10.99
CA GLN A 102 8.62 -4.16 -11.78
C GLN A 102 9.34 -3.09 -10.93
N GLY A 103 9.40 -3.25 -9.61
CA GLY A 103 10.10 -2.33 -8.71
C GLY A 103 9.20 -1.43 -7.86
N LEU A 104 7.87 -1.61 -7.90
CA LEU A 104 6.95 -0.88 -7.00
C LEU A 104 7.35 -1.10 -5.54
N GLN A 105 7.26 -0.04 -4.72
CA GLN A 105 7.39 -0.10 -3.27
C GLN A 105 6.07 0.33 -2.59
N LEU A 106 5.78 -0.22 -1.40
CA LEU A 106 4.69 0.31 -0.57
C LEU A 106 5.25 1.13 0.59
N ALA A 107 4.67 2.31 0.82
CA ALA A 107 4.84 3.06 2.07
C ALA A 107 3.58 2.87 2.93
N VAL A 108 3.73 2.22 4.08
CA VAL A 108 2.61 1.81 4.94
C VAL A 108 2.47 2.76 6.13
N CYS A 109 1.30 3.38 6.29
CA CYS A 109 1.07 4.35 7.35
C CYS A 109 1.03 3.72 8.76
N ASN A 110 2.09 3.86 9.54
CA ASN A 110 2.16 3.29 10.88
C ASN A 110 1.16 3.90 11.88
N ARG A 111 0.67 5.13 11.67
CA ARG A 111 -0.44 5.69 12.45
C ARG A 111 -1.70 4.85 12.29
N THR A 112 -2.05 4.48 11.05
CA THR A 112 -3.22 3.64 10.78
C THR A 112 -2.97 2.20 11.21
N THR A 113 -1.76 1.66 11.02
CA THR A 113 -1.39 0.34 11.54
C THR A 113 -1.57 0.24 13.05
N ARG A 114 -1.15 1.26 13.82
CA ARG A 114 -1.38 1.28 15.28
C ARG A 114 -2.86 1.30 15.65
N ALA A 115 -3.68 2.02 14.90
CA ALA A 115 -5.13 2.00 15.11
C ALA A 115 -5.73 0.62 14.82
N LEU A 116 -5.30 -0.06 13.75
CA LEU A 116 -5.69 -1.44 13.43
C LEU A 116 -5.27 -2.42 14.53
N VAL A 117 -4.03 -2.30 15.02
CA VAL A 117 -3.51 -3.11 16.14
C VAL A 117 -4.43 -3.00 17.35
N ASN A 118 -4.81 -1.80 17.74
CA ASN A 118 -5.68 -1.60 18.91
C ASN A 118 -7.08 -2.18 18.69
N LEU A 119 -7.66 -2.02 17.49
CA LEU A 119 -8.98 -2.59 17.15
C LEU A 119 -8.96 -4.12 17.17
N ILE A 120 -7.93 -4.72 16.59
CA ILE A 120 -7.77 -6.18 16.56
C ILE A 120 -7.52 -6.73 17.97
N ALA A 121 -6.64 -6.10 18.74
CA ALA A 121 -6.35 -6.49 20.12
C ALA A 121 -7.62 -6.50 20.97
N GLN A 122 -8.44 -5.45 20.88
CA GLN A 122 -9.72 -5.37 21.59
C GLN A 122 -10.71 -6.47 21.19
N GLN A 123 -10.78 -6.83 19.90
CA GLN A 123 -11.74 -7.82 19.40
C GLN A 123 -11.30 -9.27 19.62
N THR A 124 -10.01 -9.50 19.82
CA THR A 124 -9.43 -10.85 19.95
C THR A 124 -8.88 -11.12 21.35
N ASP A 125 -9.00 -10.16 22.27
CA ASP A 125 -8.39 -10.19 23.61
C ASP A 125 -6.87 -10.47 23.58
N ALA A 126 -6.22 -10.06 22.47
CA ALA A 126 -4.79 -10.25 22.27
C ALA A 126 -3.99 -9.03 22.73
N LYS A 127 -2.71 -9.24 23.08
CA LYS A 127 -1.83 -8.12 23.43
C LYS A 127 -1.51 -7.28 22.17
N PRO A 128 -1.60 -5.94 22.24
CA PRO A 128 -1.27 -5.07 21.10
C PRO A 128 0.12 -5.31 20.49
N GLU A 129 1.12 -5.63 21.32
CA GLU A 129 2.48 -5.98 20.89
C GLU A 129 2.50 -7.21 19.96
N ASP A 130 1.78 -8.27 20.32
CA ASP A 130 1.71 -9.51 19.55
C ASP A 130 1.02 -9.28 18.20
N VAL A 131 -0.10 -8.55 18.21
CA VAL A 131 -0.83 -8.15 16.99
C VAL A 131 0.04 -7.28 16.09
N ARG A 132 0.79 -6.32 16.66
CA ARG A 132 1.69 -5.47 15.90
C ARG A 132 2.76 -6.31 15.20
N LYS A 133 3.41 -7.21 15.94
CA LYS A 133 4.43 -8.11 15.40
C LYS A 133 3.88 -8.96 14.27
N GLU A 134 2.68 -9.52 14.46
CA GLU A 134 2.00 -10.33 13.45
C GLU A 134 1.73 -9.52 12.18
N LEU A 135 1.09 -8.36 12.29
CA LEU A 135 0.78 -7.52 11.13
C LEU A 135 2.04 -7.06 10.38
N THR A 136 3.07 -6.60 11.10
CA THR A 136 4.29 -6.09 10.45
C THR A 136 5.13 -7.20 9.81
N SER A 137 4.96 -8.45 10.24
CA SER A 137 5.63 -9.61 9.63
C SER A 137 4.85 -10.20 8.46
N ASN A 138 3.59 -9.79 8.25
CA ASN A 138 2.69 -10.36 7.25
C ASN A 138 2.19 -9.30 6.26
N THR A 139 3.14 -8.62 5.62
CA THR A 139 2.88 -7.65 4.55
C THR A 139 3.08 -8.26 3.17
N LEU A 140 2.52 -7.61 2.17
CA LEU A 140 2.79 -7.88 0.76
C LEU A 140 4.13 -7.27 0.35
N GLY A 141 4.95 -8.04 -0.36
CA GLY A 141 6.11 -7.55 -1.10
C GLY A 141 7.03 -6.56 -0.34
N PRO A 142 7.65 -5.60 -1.03
CA PRO A 142 8.53 -4.60 -0.43
C PRO A 142 7.74 -3.48 0.25
N SER A 143 7.17 -3.79 1.41
CA SER A 143 6.42 -2.86 2.26
C SER A 143 7.29 -2.21 3.33
N HIS A 144 7.28 -0.88 3.39
CA HIS A 144 8.03 -0.08 4.36
C HIS A 144 7.09 0.70 5.26
N PHE A 145 7.10 0.41 6.56
CA PHE A 145 6.31 1.18 7.53
C PHE A 145 6.92 2.56 7.74
N VAL A 146 6.18 3.59 7.33
CA VAL A 146 6.54 5.00 7.55
C VAL A 146 5.86 5.53 8.81
N PRO A 147 6.44 6.50 9.54
CA PRO A 147 5.85 7.04 10.77
C PRO A 147 4.40 7.53 10.58
N ALA A 148 4.11 8.20 9.46
CA ALA A 148 2.77 8.60 9.04
C ALA A 148 2.74 8.75 7.50
N GLY A 149 1.66 8.29 6.85
CA GLY A 149 1.53 8.35 5.39
C GLY A 149 1.56 9.77 4.83
N VAL A 150 0.83 10.70 5.44
CA VAL A 150 0.83 12.12 5.04
C VAL A 150 2.23 12.75 5.12
N VAL A 151 3.04 12.35 6.11
CA VAL A 151 4.43 12.81 6.22
C VAL A 151 5.30 12.16 5.15
N ALA A 152 5.11 10.88 4.84
CA ALA A 152 5.85 10.24 3.76
C ALA A 152 5.59 10.92 2.40
N VAL A 153 4.34 11.31 2.13
CA VAL A 153 3.95 12.04 0.90
C VAL A 153 4.62 13.41 0.81
N THR A 154 4.65 14.18 1.90
CA THR A 154 5.35 15.49 1.88
C THR A 154 6.87 15.30 1.75
N ARG A 155 7.47 14.35 2.47
CA ARG A 155 8.90 14.03 2.39
C ARG A 155 9.33 13.48 1.03
N ALA A 156 8.45 12.80 0.32
CA ALA A 156 8.69 12.34 -1.04
C ALA A 156 8.72 13.53 -2.01
N GLN A 157 7.78 14.45 -1.91
CA GLN A 157 7.75 15.67 -2.73
C GLN A 157 9.01 16.53 -2.52
N GLU A 158 9.46 16.71 -1.27
CA GLU A 158 10.74 17.37 -0.94
C GLU A 158 11.96 16.68 -1.60
N ARG A 159 11.83 15.41 -2.00
CA ARG A 159 12.88 14.62 -2.68
C ARG A 159 12.64 14.46 -4.18
N GLY A 160 11.76 15.30 -4.75
CA GLY A 160 11.48 15.36 -6.18
C GLY A 160 10.55 14.27 -6.70
N TYR A 161 9.72 13.67 -5.83
CA TYR A 161 8.63 12.79 -6.30
C TYR A 161 7.44 13.64 -6.74
N ALA A 162 6.91 13.35 -7.93
CA ALA A 162 5.59 13.82 -8.32
C ALA A 162 4.53 13.08 -7.47
N ASN A 163 3.56 13.82 -6.93
CA ASN A 163 2.46 13.26 -6.18
C ASN A 163 1.23 13.05 -7.08
N ILE A 164 0.70 11.83 -7.10
CA ILE A 164 -0.60 11.52 -7.67
C ILE A 164 -1.53 11.14 -6.52
N SER A 165 -2.42 12.06 -6.15
CA SER A 165 -3.41 11.80 -5.11
C SER A 165 -4.59 11.01 -5.69
N ILE A 166 -4.83 9.83 -5.14
CA ILE A 166 -5.98 8.99 -5.43
C ILE A 166 -6.80 8.87 -4.16
N GLY A 167 -8.12 8.94 -4.31
CA GLY A 167 -9.10 8.89 -3.23
C GLY A 167 -8.65 7.90 -2.20
#